data_AF-A0A6A8YB66-F1
#
_entry.id   AF-A0A6A8YB66-F1
#
_cell.length_a   1.000
_cell.length_b   1.000
_cell.length_c   1.000
_cell.angle_alpha   90.00
_cell.angle_beta   90.00
_cell.angle_gamma   90.00
#
_symmetry.space_group_name_H-M   'P 1'
#
loop_
_entity.id
_entity.type
_entity.pdbx_description
1 polymer ?
#
loop_
_entity_poly.entity_id
_entity_poly.type
_entity_poly.pdbx_seq_one_letter_code
_entity_poly.pdbx_strand_id
1 'polypeptide(L)'
;MSEAQITLVCRQCMERCAAGSTWPPDLAEFVALVSASGANPFSLTSDAVMAEYKRWRNESYRYSGSDKYPWKQDVLYHICIEMRRTGVERNLTEGELKKLAENLLTKWTKHMANGFSIPPIRRQLAAPRHPAGPTPAQILMGEYKRRKAAGLTK
;
A
#
# COMPACT_ATOMS: atom_id res chain seq x y z
N MET A 1 -15.30 18.30 2.94
CA MET A 1 -13.91 18.80 3.01
C MET A 1 -13.63 19.24 4.43
N SER A 2 -12.44 18.94 4.95
CA SER A 2 -12.04 19.44 6.27
C SER A 2 -11.65 20.91 6.17
N GLU A 3 -11.68 21.62 7.30
CA GLU A 3 -11.29 23.03 7.41
C GLU A 3 -9.88 23.27 6.87
N ALA A 4 -8.92 22.40 7.21
CA ALA A 4 -7.55 22.46 6.70
C ALA A 4 -7.47 22.39 5.16
N GLN A 5 -8.35 21.63 4.51
CA GLN A 5 -8.39 21.55 3.05
C GLN A 5 -8.98 22.82 2.43
N ILE A 6 -10.00 23.40 3.06
CA ILE A 6 -10.57 24.69 2.63
C ILE A 6 -9.49 25.77 2.74
N THR A 7 -8.77 25.84 3.86
CA THR A 7 -7.66 26.78 4.04
C THR A 7 -6.57 26.60 2.98
N LEU A 8 -6.23 25.35 2.64
CA LEU A 8 -5.21 25.05 1.62
C LEU A 8 -5.64 25.56 0.23
N VAL A 9 -6.87 25.26 -0.20
CA VAL A 9 -7.41 25.73 -1.50
C VAL A 9 -7.46 27.26 -1.52
N CYS A 10 -7.95 27.89 -0.45
CA CYS A 10 -7.97 29.36 -0.34
C CYS A 10 -6.56 29.97 -0.42
N ARG A 11 -5.56 29.36 0.23
CA ARG A 11 -4.16 29.82 0.14
C ARG A 11 -3.64 29.73 -1.30
N GLN A 12 -3.86 28.61 -1.98
CA GLN A 12 -3.42 28.44 -3.36
C GLN A 12 -4.09 29.42 -4.31
N CYS A 13 -5.38 29.71 -4.11
CA CYS A 13 -6.08 30.78 -4.83
C CYS A 13 -5.39 32.13 -4.63
N MET A 14 -5.05 32.50 -3.39
CA MET A 14 -4.36 33.76 -3.08
C MET A 14 -2.95 33.83 -3.67
N GLU A 15 -2.16 32.76 -3.58
CA GLU A 15 -0.82 32.68 -4.17
C GLU A 15 -0.86 32.88 -5.68
N ARG A 16 -1.88 32.33 -6.34
CA ARG A 16 -2.07 32.46 -7.78
C ARG A 16 -2.41 33.88 -8.20
N CYS A 17 -3.26 34.58 -7.42
CA CYS A 17 -3.51 36.00 -7.61
C CYS A 17 -2.24 36.85 -7.42
N ALA A 18 -1.44 36.54 -6.40
CA ALA A 18 -0.16 37.20 -6.18
C ALA A 18 0.83 36.99 -7.33
N ALA A 19 0.75 35.85 -8.03
CA ALA A 19 1.52 35.54 -9.22
C ALA A 19 0.98 36.23 -10.51
N GLY A 20 -0.03 37.09 -10.41
CA GLY A 20 -0.57 37.86 -11.53
C GLY A 20 -1.64 37.15 -12.37
N SER A 21 -2.18 36.02 -11.89
CA SER A 21 -3.37 35.42 -12.52
C SER A 21 -4.64 36.20 -12.18
N THR A 22 -5.63 36.13 -13.08
CA THR A 22 -6.94 36.76 -12.93
C THR A 22 -7.66 36.28 -11.66
N TRP A 23 -8.27 37.22 -10.93
CA TRP A 23 -9.19 36.94 -9.84
C TRP A 23 -10.63 37.34 -10.25
N PRO A 24 -11.66 36.53 -9.95
CA PRO A 24 -11.59 35.18 -9.38
C PRO A 24 -11.10 34.13 -10.40
N PRO A 25 -10.53 33.00 -9.94
CA PRO A 25 -10.26 31.87 -10.82
C PRO A 25 -11.55 31.41 -11.47
N ASP A 26 -11.46 31.01 -12.73
CA ASP A 26 -12.61 30.41 -13.40
C ASP A 26 -12.94 29.03 -12.79
N LEU A 27 -14.07 28.45 -13.20
CA LEU A 27 -14.50 27.15 -12.66
C LEU A 27 -13.50 26.02 -12.94
N ALA A 28 -12.91 25.98 -14.14
CA ALA A 28 -11.95 24.96 -14.50
C ALA A 28 -10.64 25.11 -13.71
N GLU A 29 -10.18 26.34 -13.53
CA GLU A 29 -9.03 26.70 -12.71
C GLU A 29 -9.25 26.35 -11.24
N PHE A 30 -10.43 26.65 -10.70
CA PHE A 30 -10.77 26.29 -9.33
C PHE A 30 -10.80 24.76 -9.12
N VAL A 31 -11.43 24.02 -10.04
CA VAL A 31 -11.46 22.55 -9.98
C VAL A 31 -10.04 21.97 -10.09
N ALA A 32 -9.19 22.55 -10.92
CA ALA A 32 -7.78 22.16 -11.01
C ALA A 32 -7.06 22.37 -9.67
N LEU A 33 -7.23 23.51 -9.00
CA LEU A 33 -6.65 23.81 -7.69
C LEU A 33 -7.14 22.85 -6.60
N VAL A 34 -8.45 22.55 -6.58
CA VAL A 34 -9.03 21.57 -5.64
C VAL A 34 -8.49 20.16 -5.90
N SER A 35 -8.28 19.77 -7.16
CA SER A 35 -7.69 18.46 -7.47
C SER A 35 -6.20 18.38 -7.09
N ALA A 36 -5.43 19.45 -7.33
CA ALA A 36 -4.00 19.53 -7.05
C ALA A 36 -3.69 19.60 -5.54
N SER A 37 -4.59 20.18 -4.73
CA SER A 37 -4.45 20.25 -3.27
C SER A 37 -4.63 18.90 -2.57
N GLY A 38 -5.05 17.85 -3.27
CA GLY A 38 -5.29 16.54 -2.65
C GLY A 38 -6.48 16.59 -1.68
N ALA A 39 -7.52 17.36 -2.03
CA ALA A 39 -8.76 17.55 -1.27
C ALA A 39 -9.61 16.27 -1.14
N ASN A 40 -9.03 15.21 -0.56
CA ASN A 40 -9.68 13.96 -0.21
C ASN A 40 -9.30 13.59 1.23
N PRO A 41 -10.05 12.69 1.90
CA PRO A 41 -9.81 12.33 3.31
C PRO A 41 -8.38 11.85 3.63
N PHE A 42 -7.60 11.46 2.62
CA PHE A 42 -6.24 10.96 2.78
C PHE A 42 -5.17 12.04 2.59
N SER A 43 -5.55 13.22 2.07
CA SER A 43 -4.62 14.29 1.66
C SER A 43 -3.58 13.79 0.64
N LEU A 44 -3.98 12.92 -0.29
CA LEU A 44 -3.10 12.29 -1.28
C LEU A 44 -3.46 12.72 -2.70
N THR A 45 -2.45 12.99 -3.53
CA THR A 45 -2.61 13.15 -4.99
C THR A 45 -2.22 11.87 -5.71
N SER A 46 -2.60 11.74 -6.99
CA SER A 46 -2.16 10.60 -7.81
C SER A 46 -0.64 10.55 -7.96
N ASP A 47 0.00 11.70 -8.05
CA ASP A 47 1.47 11.81 -8.07
C ASP A 47 2.10 11.34 -6.75
N ALA A 48 1.50 11.67 -5.60
CA ALA A 48 1.97 11.17 -4.31
C ALA A 48 1.84 9.63 -4.20
N VAL A 49 0.75 9.05 -4.73
CA VAL A 49 0.57 7.60 -4.81
C VAL A 49 1.61 6.96 -5.73
N MET A 50 1.86 7.53 -6.91
CA MET A 50 2.88 7.04 -7.85
C MET A 50 4.29 7.10 -7.24
N ALA A 51 4.61 8.16 -6.50
CA ALA A 51 5.88 8.29 -5.79
C ALA A 51 6.04 7.22 -4.71
N GLU A 52 5.00 6.97 -3.91
CA GLU A 52 5.04 5.90 -2.90
C GLU A 52 5.09 4.51 -3.55
N TYR A 53 4.39 4.28 -4.65
CA TYR A 53 4.45 3.03 -5.41
C TYR A 53 5.86 2.76 -5.93
N LYS A 54 6.53 3.78 -6.49
CA LYS A 54 7.92 3.69 -6.95
C LYS A 54 8.87 3.40 -5.79
N ARG A 55 8.70 4.09 -4.65
CA ARG A 55 9.49 3.85 -3.45
C ARG A 55 9.32 2.42 -2.94
N TRP A 56 8.09 1.97 -2.79
CA TRP A 56 7.79 0.61 -2.36
C TRP A 56 8.39 -0.41 -3.32
N ARG A 57 8.23 -0.26 -4.65
CA ARG A 57 8.87 -1.15 -5.64
C ARG A 57 10.39 -1.25 -5.49
N ASN A 58 11.04 -0.15 -5.12
CA ASN A 58 12.49 -0.08 -4.96
C ASN A 58 12.98 -0.55 -3.58
N GLU A 59 12.15 -0.52 -2.54
CA GLU A 59 12.56 -0.84 -1.17
C GLU A 59 11.90 -2.11 -0.62
N SER A 60 10.88 -2.65 -1.30
CA SER A 60 10.07 -3.78 -0.80
C SER A 60 10.90 -5.03 -0.56
N TYR A 61 11.98 -5.24 -1.32
CA TYR A 61 12.88 -6.38 -1.17
C TYR A 61 13.57 -6.41 0.21
N ARG A 62 13.64 -5.27 0.90
CA ARG A 62 14.24 -5.18 2.25
C ARG A 62 13.35 -5.76 3.34
N TYR A 63 12.08 -6.03 3.02
CA TYR A 63 11.08 -6.52 3.94
C TYR A 63 10.64 -7.92 3.51
N SER A 64 10.25 -8.77 4.48
CA SER A 64 9.79 -10.14 4.19
C SER A 64 8.50 -10.19 3.36
N GLY A 65 7.77 -9.07 3.30
CA GLY A 65 6.51 -8.95 2.59
C GLY A 65 6.01 -7.50 2.59
N SER A 66 5.08 -7.21 1.69
CA SER A 66 4.45 -5.89 1.61
C SER A 66 3.63 -5.53 2.84
N ASP A 67 3.21 -6.52 3.64
CA ASP A 67 2.52 -6.33 4.93
C ASP A 67 3.45 -5.81 6.03
N LYS A 68 4.77 -5.99 5.86
CA LYS A 68 5.81 -5.50 6.79
C LYS A 68 6.46 -4.19 6.34
N TYR A 69 6.19 -3.73 5.12
CA TYR A 69 6.68 -2.44 4.65
C TYR A 69 6.05 -1.30 5.47
N PRO A 70 6.83 -0.26 5.86
CA PRO A 70 6.34 0.86 6.65
C PRO A 70 5.54 1.85 5.81
N TRP A 71 4.30 1.50 5.49
CA TRP A 71 3.37 2.38 4.79
C TRP A 71 3.06 3.64 5.60
N LYS A 72 3.04 4.81 4.94
CA LYS A 72 2.64 6.09 5.58
C LYS A 72 1.17 6.08 6.01
N GLN A 73 0.32 5.42 5.23
CA GLN A 73 -1.11 5.28 5.47
C GLN A 73 -1.56 3.90 5.00
N ASP A 74 -2.50 3.28 5.69
CA ASP A 74 -3.02 1.95 5.33
C ASP A 74 -3.67 1.92 3.95
N VAL A 75 -4.26 3.04 3.51
CA VAL A 75 -4.86 3.14 2.17
C VAL A 75 -3.82 2.97 1.06
N LEU A 76 -2.58 3.41 1.28
CA LEU A 76 -1.50 3.31 0.30
C LEU A 76 -1.09 1.85 0.07
N TYR A 77 -1.13 1.01 1.11
CA TYR A 77 -0.92 -0.42 0.97
C TYR A 77 -1.94 -1.01 -0.01
N HIS A 78 -3.23 -0.79 0.25
CA HIS A 78 -4.29 -1.35 -0.59
C HIS A 78 -4.21 -0.85 -2.02
N ILE A 79 -3.98 0.46 -2.22
CA ILE A 79 -3.85 1.05 -3.55
C ILE A 79 -2.63 0.49 -4.28
N CYS A 80 -1.45 0.47 -3.68
CA CYS A 80 -0.21 0.04 -4.35
C CYS A 80 -0.22 -1.45 -4.69
N ILE A 81 -0.82 -2.29 -3.85
CA ILE A 81 -0.98 -3.72 -4.13
C ILE A 81 -1.93 -3.94 -5.32
N GLU A 82 -3.06 -3.24 -5.34
CA GLU A 82 -4.02 -3.28 -6.45
C GLU A 82 -3.41 -2.75 -7.76
N MET A 83 -2.62 -1.68 -7.68
CA MET A 83 -1.87 -1.14 -8.83
C MET A 83 -0.87 -2.15 -9.36
N ARG A 84 -0.11 -2.86 -8.50
CA ARG A 84 0.84 -3.89 -8.95
C ARG A 84 0.13 -5.04 -9.63
N ARG A 85 -0.97 -5.54 -9.04
CA ARG A 85 -1.74 -6.65 -9.61
C ARG A 85 -2.29 -6.27 -10.98
N THR A 86 -3.06 -5.19 -11.04
CA THR A 86 -3.73 -4.74 -12.27
C THR A 86 -2.72 -4.31 -13.34
N GLY A 87 -1.62 -3.66 -12.92
CA GLY A 87 -0.55 -3.21 -13.81
C GLY A 87 0.16 -4.37 -14.49
N VAL A 88 0.42 -5.46 -13.76
CA VAL A 88 1.02 -6.69 -14.32
C VAL A 88 0.00 -7.46 -15.18
N GLU A 89 -1.23 -7.61 -14.70
CA GLU A 89 -2.28 -8.35 -15.42
C GLU A 89 -2.63 -7.73 -16.77
N ARG A 90 -2.62 -6.39 -16.86
CA ARG A 90 -3.04 -5.64 -18.06
C ARG A 90 -1.88 -5.01 -18.82
N ASN A 91 -0.63 -5.24 -18.42
CA ASN A 91 0.57 -4.62 -19.02
C ASN A 91 0.46 -3.10 -19.19
N LEU A 92 0.03 -2.40 -18.14
CA LEU A 92 -0.24 -0.96 -18.20
C LEU A 92 1.04 -0.13 -18.38
N THR A 93 0.95 0.90 -19.21
CA THR A 93 1.95 1.96 -19.32
C THR A 93 1.95 2.88 -18.10
N GLU A 94 2.98 3.72 -17.93
CA GLU A 94 3.07 4.66 -16.81
C GLU A 94 1.88 5.64 -16.74
N GLY A 95 1.42 6.14 -17.89
CA GLY A 95 0.26 7.03 -17.95
C GLY A 95 -1.05 6.33 -17.57
N GLU A 96 -1.23 5.08 -17.99
CA GLU A 96 -2.38 4.27 -17.59
C GLU A 96 -2.32 3.89 -16.10
N LEU A 97 -1.13 3.67 -15.56
CA LEU A 97 -0.91 3.40 -14.14
C LEU A 97 -1.26 4.62 -13.28
N LYS A 98 -0.91 5.84 -13.74
CA LYS A 98 -1.32 7.09 -13.08
C LYS A 98 -2.85 7.25 -13.10
N LYS A 99 -3.50 6.99 -14.23
CA LYS A 99 -4.99 6.97 -14.31
C LYS A 99 -5.60 5.93 -13.37
N LEU A 100 -4.97 4.75 -13.24
CA LEU A 100 -5.42 3.74 -12.29
C LEU A 100 -5.29 4.22 -10.84
N ALA A 101 -4.20 4.91 -10.50
CA ALA A 101 -4.01 5.51 -9.18
C ALA A 101 -5.13 6.52 -8.86
N GLU A 102 -5.50 7.38 -9.82
CA GLU A 102 -6.61 8.34 -9.69
C GLU A 102 -7.95 7.65 -9.45
N ASN A 103 -8.23 6.60 -10.25
CA ASN A 103 -9.46 5.81 -10.11
C ASN A 103 -9.53 5.09 -8.76
N LEU A 104 -8.42 4.53 -8.28
CA LEU A 104 -8.35 3.86 -6.98
C LEU A 104 -8.49 4.87 -5.82
N LEU A 105 -7.83 6.03 -5.89
CA LEU A 105 -8.02 7.10 -4.90
C LEU A 105 -9.48 7.55 -4.83
N THR A 106 -10.12 7.72 -5.98
CA THR A 106 -11.55 8.08 -6.06
C THR A 106 -12.42 6.99 -5.45
N LYS A 107 -12.13 5.71 -5.74
CA LYS A 107 -12.83 4.56 -5.15
C LYS A 107 -12.72 4.56 -3.62
N TRP A 108 -11.51 4.74 -3.08
CA TRP A 108 -11.29 4.76 -1.63
C TRP A 108 -11.90 6.00 -0.95
N THR A 109 -11.91 7.13 -1.64
CA THR A 109 -12.58 8.35 -1.15
C THR A 109 -14.09 8.12 -1.03
N LYS A 110 -14.71 7.49 -2.05
CA LYS A 110 -16.12 7.09 -1.99
C LYS A 110 -16.39 6.05 -0.91
N HIS A 111 -15.47 5.09 -0.72
CA HIS A 111 -15.58 4.08 0.33
C HIS A 111 -15.65 4.72 1.72
N MET A 112 -14.82 5.73 2.00
CA MET A 112 -14.90 6.51 3.23
C MET A 112 -16.16 7.37 3.33
N ALA A 113 -16.58 8.01 2.23
CA ALA A 113 -17.81 8.81 2.21
C ALA A 113 -19.05 7.96 2.55
N ASN A 114 -19.03 6.67 2.21
CA ASN A 114 -20.06 5.71 2.57
C ASN A 114 -19.96 5.20 4.03
N GLY A 115 -19.04 5.74 4.85
CA GLY A 115 -18.90 5.41 6.26
C GLY A 115 -18.05 4.16 6.55
N PHE A 116 -17.39 3.58 5.54
CA PHE A 116 -16.51 2.42 5.76
C PHE A 116 -15.11 2.87 6.19
N SER A 117 -14.49 2.09 7.10
CA SER A 117 -13.10 2.27 7.52
C SER A 117 -12.14 1.57 6.56
N ILE A 118 -10.91 2.10 6.44
CA ILE A 118 -9.83 1.39 5.75
C ILE A 118 -9.55 0.07 6.50
N PRO A 119 -9.57 -1.10 5.82
CA PRO A 119 -9.20 -2.36 6.45
C PRO A 119 -7.75 -2.32 6.94
N PRO A 120 -7.46 -2.79 8.17
CA PRO A 120 -6.09 -2.83 8.66
C PRO A 120 -5.24 -3.81 7.84
N ILE A 121 -3.94 -3.52 7.71
CA ILE A 121 -2.98 -4.40 7.05
C ILE A 121 -2.84 -5.67 7.89
N ARG A 122 -3.49 -6.75 7.43
CA ARG A 122 -3.45 -8.06 8.11
C ARG A 122 -2.06 -8.67 7.96
N ARG A 123 -1.26 -8.54 9.01
CA ARG A 123 0.00 -9.26 9.16
C ARG A 123 -0.32 -10.72 9.44
N GLN A 124 0.10 -11.61 8.55
CA GLN A 124 -0.08 -13.05 8.77
C GLN A 124 0.57 -13.42 10.11
N LEU A 125 -0.23 -13.98 11.02
CA LEU A 125 0.28 -14.55 12.26
C LEU A 125 1.15 -15.74 11.90
N ALA A 126 2.24 -15.95 12.64
CA ALA A 126 3.05 -17.14 12.47
C ALA A 126 2.14 -18.37 12.56
N ALA A 127 2.23 -19.27 11.58
CA ALA A 127 1.48 -20.52 11.63
C ALA A 127 1.82 -21.24 12.95
N PRO A 128 0.83 -21.86 13.62
CA PRO A 128 1.10 -22.67 14.80
C PRO A 128 2.21 -23.66 14.50
N ARG A 129 3.36 -23.51 15.17
CA ARG A 129 4.45 -24.46 15.07
C ARG A 129 4.06 -25.69 15.88
N HIS A 130 3.51 -26.70 15.22
CA HIS A 130 3.49 -28.03 15.80
C HIS A 130 4.95 -28.49 15.99
N PRO A 131 5.30 -29.08 17.14
CA PRO A 131 6.63 -29.66 17.30
C PRO A 131 6.82 -30.65 16.15
N ALA A 132 7.89 -30.47 15.37
CA ALA A 132 8.24 -31.44 14.35
C ALA A 132 8.47 -32.77 15.07
N GLY A 133 7.60 -33.75 14.81
CA GLY A 133 7.81 -35.11 15.29
C GLY A 133 9.17 -35.64 14.84
N PRO A 134 9.66 -36.73 15.44
CA PRO A 134 10.96 -37.27 15.07
C PRO A 134 10.99 -37.56 13.57
N THR A 135 12.01 -37.03 12.89
CA THR A 135 12.16 -37.27 11.45
C THR A 135 12.39 -38.75 11.22
N PRO A 136 12.04 -39.32 10.05
CA PRO A 136 12.31 -40.72 9.74
C PRO A 136 13.78 -41.11 9.98
N ALA A 137 14.72 -40.21 9.68
CA ALA A 137 16.14 -40.40 9.97
C ALA A 137 16.44 -40.51 11.48
N GLN A 138 15.78 -39.71 12.32
CA GLN A 138 15.90 -39.78 13.78
C GLN A 138 15.32 -41.08 14.33
N ILE A 139 14.20 -41.57 13.77
CA ILE A 139 13.59 -42.86 14.12
C ILE A 139 14.57 -43.99 13.79
N LEU A 140 15.09 -44.03 12.57
CA LEU A 140 16.07 -45.04 12.12
C LEU A 140 17.36 -44.99 12.95
N MET A 141 17.87 -43.80 13.27
CA MET A 141 19.05 -43.65 14.13
C MET A 141 18.79 -44.15 15.56
N GLY A 142 17.58 -43.93 16.08
CA GLY A 142 17.15 -44.44 17.37
C GLY A 142 17.05 -45.97 17.40
N GLU A 143 16.55 -46.58 16.32
CA GLU A 143 16.53 -48.04 16.15
C GLU A 143 17.93 -48.62 16.02
N TYR A 144 18.80 -47.99 15.23
CA TYR A 144 20.19 -48.39 15.10
C TYR A 144 20.91 -48.36 16.46
N LYS A 145 20.77 -47.26 17.22
CA LYS A 145 21.36 -47.14 18.57
C LYS A 145 20.84 -48.22 19.52
N ARG A 146 19.54 -48.55 19.47
CA ARG A 146 18.94 -49.64 20.27
C ARG A 146 19.51 -51.01 19.90
N ARG A 147 19.60 -51.32 18.59
CA ARG A 147 20.18 -52.59 18.10
C ARG A 147 21.66 -52.73 18.46
N LYS A 148 22.42 -51.64 18.36
CA LYS A 148 23.83 -51.60 18.77
C LYS A 148 24.01 -51.83 20.27
N ALA A 149 23.20 -51.19 21.11
CA ALA A 149 23.24 -51.38 22.57
C ALA A 149 22.87 -52.82 22.99
N ALA A 150 21.98 -53.47 22.23
CA ALA A 150 21.59 -54.87 22.44
C ALA A 150 22.57 -55.89 21.83
N GLY A 151 23.70 -55.45 21.23
CA GLY A 151 24.69 -56.34 20.62
C GLY A 151 24.24 -57.01 19.31
N LEU A 152 23.15 -56.56 18.71
CA LEU A 152 22.55 -57.15 17.49
C LEU A 152 23.17 -56.62 16.18
N THR A 153 24.05 -55.62 16.25
CA THR A 153 24.74 -55.00 15.11
C THR A 153 26.14 -54.58 15.55
N LYS A 154 27.17 -54.91 14.74
CA LYS A 154 28.57 -54.46 14.93
C LYS A 154 28.70 -52.94 14.73
#